data_AF-A0A1J8P4S9-F1
#
_entry.id   AF-A0A1J8P4S9-F1
#
_cell.length_a   1.000
_cell.length_b   1.000
_cell.length_c   1.000
_cell.angle_alpha   90.00
_cell.angle_beta   90.00
_cell.angle_gamma   90.00
#
_symmetry.space_group_name_H-M   'P 1'
#
loop_
_entity.id
_entity.type
_entity.pdbx_description
1 polymer ?
#
loop_
_entity_poly.entity_id
_entity_poly.type
_entity_poly.pdbx_seq_one_letter_code
_entity_poly.pdbx_strand_id
1 'polypeptide(L)' 'FGKTNGSAVDLSVIASGTGGFVINGENADDWSGLSVSSAGDVNGDGLDDLIVGAFNADPNNKSDAGKSYVVFGK' A
#
# COMPACT_ATOMS: atom_id res chain seq x y z
N PHE A 1 5.44 -4.55 4.62
CA PHE A 1 6.57 -5.14 3.87
C PHE A 1 7.82 -4.82 4.68
N GLY A 2 8.95 -5.46 4.40
CA GLY A 2 10.16 -5.21 5.22
C GLY A 2 10.40 -6.18 6.38
N LYS A 3 9.61 -7.26 6.54
CA LYS A 3 10.13 -8.40 7.31
C LYS A 3 11.32 -8.97 6.54
N THR A 4 12.50 -8.90 7.13
CA THR A 4 13.73 -9.46 6.55
C THR A 4 13.84 -10.97 6.74
N ASN A 5 12.93 -11.58 7.52
CA ASN A 5 12.87 -13.02 7.68
C ASN A 5 12.05 -13.69 6.55
N GLY A 6 12.56 -14.79 6.01
CA GLY A 6 11.89 -15.57 4.96
C GLY A 6 10.80 -16.51 5.47
N SER A 7 10.25 -16.26 6.66
CA SER A 7 9.17 -17.09 7.22
C SER A 7 7.92 -16.97 6.35
N ALA A 8 7.32 -18.12 6.01
CA ALA A 8 6.12 -18.15 5.20
C ALA A 8 4.96 -17.40 5.89
N VAL A 9 4.16 -16.69 5.09
CA VAL A 9 2.93 -16.04 5.56
C VAL A 9 1.78 -17.05 5.47
N ASP A 10 1.20 -17.38 6.62
CA ASP A 10 0.02 -18.25 6.68
C ASP A 10 -1.26 -17.44 6.47
N LEU A 11 -1.88 -17.60 5.30
CA LEU A 11 -3.10 -16.89 4.92
C LEU A 11 -4.30 -17.28 5.79
N SER A 12 -4.31 -18.48 6.39
CA SER A 12 -5.39 -18.91 7.29
C SER A 12 -5.34 -18.16 8.63
N VAL A 13 -4.15 -17.82 9.10
CA VAL A 13 -3.93 -17.01 10.30
C VAL A 13 -4.39 -15.57 10.06
N ILE A 14 -4.08 -15.00 8.88
CA ILE A 14 -4.58 -13.67 8.50
C ILE A 14 -6.10 -13.66 8.38
N ALA A 15 -6.68 -14.67 7.72
CA ALA A 15 -8.13 -14.79 7.55
C ALA A 15 -8.89 -14.98 8.89
N SER A 16 -8.23 -15.55 9.90
CA SER A 16 -8.76 -15.65 11.27
C SER A 16 -8.55 -14.37 12.10
N GLY A 17 -8.10 -13.28 11.47
CA GLY A 17 -7.94 -11.97 12.10
C GLY A 17 -6.63 -11.79 12.88
N THR A 18 -5.69 -12.71 12.74
CA THR A 18 -4.40 -12.62 13.43
C THR A 18 -3.33 -12.10 12.49
N GLY A 19 -2.86 -10.88 12.72
CA GLY A 19 -1.85 -10.23 11.90
C GLY A 19 -2.40 -9.61 10.60
N GLY A 20 -1.51 -9.01 9.82
CA GLY A 20 -1.90 -8.23 8.64
C GLY A 20 -2.60 -6.91 9.01
N PHE A 21 -2.94 -6.13 7.98
CA PHE A 21 -3.72 -4.90 8.08
C PHE A 21 -4.34 -4.59 6.71
N VAL A 22 -5.33 -3.69 6.70
CA VAL A 22 -5.97 -3.20 5.47
C VAL A 22 -5.54 -1.76 5.22
N ILE A 23 -5.23 -1.43 3.97
CA ILE A 23 -5.00 -0.07 3.50
C ILE A 23 -6.28 0.37 2.80
N ASN A 24 -7.05 1.24 3.44
CA ASN A 24 -8.26 1.79 2.85
C ASN A 24 -7.90 2.98 1.95
N GLY A 25 -8.56 3.08 0.80
CA GLY A 25 -8.46 4.26 -0.07
C GLY A 25 -9.03 5.52 0.58
N GLU A 26 -8.63 6.68 0.08
CA GLU A 26 -9.05 7.99 0.61
C GLU A 26 -10.52 8.29 0.31
N ASN A 27 -10.94 8.16 -0.95
CA ASN A 27 -12.32 8.39 -1.39
C ASN A 27 -12.88 7.20 -2.17
N ALA A 28 -14.21 7.12 -2.23
CA ALA A 28 -14.88 6.21 -3.15
C ALA A 28 -14.52 6.57 -4.60
N ASP A 29 -14.48 5.57 -5.48
CA ASP A 29 -14.20 5.72 -6.91
C ASP A 29 -12.82 6.29 -7.27
N ASP A 30 -11.90 6.49 -6.32
CA ASP A 30 -10.49 6.82 -6.62
C ASP A 30 -9.70 5.63 -7.19
N TRP A 31 -10.28 4.43 -7.14
CA TRP A 31 -9.68 3.13 -7.53
C TRP A 31 -8.29 2.88 -6.90
N SER A 32 -8.13 3.30 -5.64
CA SER A 32 -6.92 3.02 -4.86
C SER A 32 -6.64 1.52 -4.77
N GLY A 33 -5.40 1.13 -5.05
CA GLY A 33 -4.98 -0.27 -4.98
C GLY A 33 -5.20 -1.07 -6.25
N LEU A 34 -5.68 -0.47 -7.35
CA LEU A 34 -5.75 -1.15 -8.65
C LEU A 34 -4.35 -1.60 -9.13
N SER A 35 -3.31 -0.83 -8.80
CA SER A 35 -1.91 -1.18 -9.04
C SER A 35 -1.06 -0.94 -7.79
N VAL A 36 -0.19 -1.91 -7.47
CA VAL A 36 0.76 -1.84 -6.36
C VAL A 36 2.12 -2.35 -6.84
N SER A 37 3.20 -1.71 -6.37
CA SER A 37 4.58 -2.15 -6.62
C SER A 37 5.43 -1.99 -5.36
N SER A 38 6.57 -2.69 -5.31
CA SER A 38 7.66 -2.34 -4.38
C SER A 38 8.20 -0.95 -4.72
N ALA A 39 8.51 -0.16 -3.68
CA ALA A 39 9.12 1.16 -3.80
C ALA A 39 10.58 1.19 -3.32
N GLY A 40 11.08 0.11 -2.70
CA GLY A 40 12.32 0.13 -1.93
C GLY A 40 12.17 0.92 -0.62
N ASP A 41 13.26 1.14 0.10
CA ASP A 41 13.29 1.96 1.33
C ASP A 41 13.35 3.46 0.98
N VAL A 42 12.20 4.14 0.98
CA VAL A 42 12.06 5.55 0.60
C VAL A 42 12.40 6.49 1.75
N ASN A 43 12.18 6.07 2.99
CA ASN A 43 12.36 6.91 4.18
C ASN A 43 13.70 6.69 4.91
N GLY A 44 14.48 5.68 4.52
CA GLY A 44 15.80 5.36 5.04
C GLY A 44 15.80 4.58 6.36
N ASP A 45 14.74 3.84 6.68
CA ASP A 45 14.62 3.07 7.92
C ASP A 45 15.13 1.61 7.83
N GLY A 46 15.58 1.21 6.64
CA GLY A 46 16.08 -0.12 6.34
C GLY A 46 15.00 -1.14 5.98
N LEU A 47 13.75 -0.72 5.79
CA LEU A 47 12.63 -1.57 5.40
C LEU A 47 12.09 -1.17 4.03
N ASP A 48 11.77 -2.15 3.19
CA ASP A 48 11.14 -1.87 1.89
C ASP A 48 9.70 -1.35 2.05
N ASP A 49 9.41 -0.26 1.33
CA ASP A 49 8.12 0.39 1.24
C ASP A 49 7.30 -0.08 0.03
N LEU A 50 6.03 0.33 0.00
CA LEU A 50 5.14 0.14 -1.13
C LEU A 50 4.74 1.45 -1.78
N ILE A 51 4.50 1.42 -3.09
CA ILE A 51 3.76 2.46 -3.80
C ILE A 51 2.40 1.92 -4.26
N VAL A 52 1.35 2.71 -4.00
CA VAL A 52 -0.04 2.39 -4.31
C VAL A 52 -0.62 3.48 -5.21
N GLY A 53 -1.19 3.09 -6.34
CA GLY A 53 -1.85 4.00 -7.27
C GLY A 53 -3.34 4.18 -6.95
N ALA A 54 -3.83 5.41 -7.08
CA ALA A 54 -5.24 5.79 -7.10
C ALA A 54 -5.47 6.67 -8.34
N PHE A 55 -5.56 6.02 -9.51
CA PHE A 55 -5.45 6.71 -10.79
C PHE A 55 -6.65 7.61 -11.10
N ASN A 56 -7.80 7.38 -10.47
CA ASN A 56 -9.03 8.12 -10.71
C ASN A 56 -9.29 9.22 -9.65
N ALA A 57 -8.29 9.52 -8.83
CA ALA A 57 -8.40 10.56 -7.81
C ALA A 57 -8.32 11.97 -8.43
N ASP A 58 -8.97 12.94 -7.76
CA ASP A 58 -9.12 14.33 -8.22
C ASP A 58 -8.30 15.37 -7.40
N PRO A 59 -6.95 15.33 -7.39
CA PRO A 59 -6.16 16.30 -6.64
C PRO A 59 -6.25 17.71 -7.23
N ASN A 60 -6.26 18.72 -6.35
CA ASN A 60 -6.14 20.13 -6.73
C ASN A 60 -7.19 20.59 -7.77
N ASN A 61 -8.42 20.10 -7.66
CA ASN A 61 -9.53 20.37 -8.60
C ASN A 61 -9.24 19.94 -10.05
N LYS A 62 -8.48 18.85 -10.25
CA LYS A 62 -8.23 18.26 -11.57
C LYS A 62 -8.84 16.87 -11.65
N SER A 63 -9.76 16.68 -12.59
CA SER A 63 -10.41 15.38 -12.88
C SER A 63 -9.36 14.32 -13.22
N ASP A 64 -9.43 13.17 -12.56
CA ASP A 64 -8.70 11.93 -12.83
C ASP A 64 -7.18 12.14 -13.01
N ALA A 65 -6.63 13.16 -12.34
CA ALA A 65 -5.20 13.45 -12.41
C ALA A 65 -4.35 12.43 -11.64
N GLY A 66 -5.01 11.66 -10.75
CA GLY A 66 -4.44 10.57 -10.01
C GLY A 66 -3.64 10.99 -8.78
N LYS A 67 -3.58 10.10 -7.81
CA LYS A 67 -2.69 10.18 -6.64
C LYS A 67 -1.84 8.92 -6.56
N SER A 68 -0.67 9.05 -5.94
CA SER A 68 0.16 7.91 -5.54
C SER A 68 0.51 8.06 -4.08
N TYR A 69 0.45 6.95 -3.35
CA TYR A 69 0.73 6.88 -1.93
C TYR A 69 1.94 5.99 -1.70
N VAL A 70 2.86 6.42 -0.83
CA VAL A 70 3.91 5.57 -0.29
C VAL A 70 3.45 5.07 1.08
N VAL A 71 3.51 3.76 1.28
CA VAL A 71 3.18 3.12 2.56
C VAL A 71 4.47 2.57 3.14
N PHE A 72 4.92 3.19 4.24
CA PHE A 72 6.20 2.83 4.85
C PHE A 72 6.19 1.43 5.47
N GLY A 73 7.30 0.71 5.30
CA GLY A 73 7.58 -0.56 5.92
C GLY A 73 7.55 -0.49 7.45
N LYS A 74 7.33 -1.64 8.09
CA LYS A 74 7.38 -1.77 9.56
C LYS A 74 7.68 -3.21 9.99
#